data_AF-A0AB39TQ90-F1
#
_entry.id   AF-A0AB39TQ90-F1
#
_cell.length_a   1.000
_cell.length_b   1.000
_cell.length_c   1.000
_cell.angle_alpha   90.00
_cell.angle_beta   90.00
_cell.angle_gamma   90.00
#
_symmetry.space_group_name_H-M   'P 1'
#
loop_
_entity.id
_entity.type
_entity.pdbx_description
1 polymer ?
#
loop_
_entity_poly.entity_id
_entity_poly.type
_entity_poly.pdbx_seq_one_letter_code
_entity_poly.pdbx_strand_id
1 'polypeptide(L)'
;MPTYIVPVDHITVHVVTVSAATPEAAQAEAGRLVAADWKTHFHHTVDPVVGDALTQDEWAAQEAEWAAMKTTAERREREVHPTSPPTRQPRRNVPSLKYRAPRTDHHADDSECPPTHKHTSSGRPLTEGCPGRAYSTAECTCGWATRSTTKSYVDESRKRHLGEHR
;
A
#
# COMPACT_ATOMS: atom_id res chain seq x y z
N MET A 1 -21.92 -3.74 -33.75
CA MET A 1 -20.55 -3.20 -33.69
C MET A 1 -19.74 -4.15 -32.83
N PRO A 2 -18.47 -4.45 -33.17
CA PRO A 2 -17.65 -5.32 -32.34
C PRO A 2 -17.43 -4.72 -30.95
N THR A 3 -17.20 -5.60 -29.97
CA THR A 3 -16.88 -5.25 -28.59
C THR A 3 -15.40 -5.55 -28.38
N TYR A 4 -14.69 -4.57 -27.84
CA TYR A 4 -13.28 -4.66 -27.52
C TYR A 4 -13.07 -4.53 -26.02
N ILE A 5 -12.00 -5.17 -25.58
CA ILE A 5 -11.49 -5.18 -24.22
C ILE A 5 -10.18 -4.41 -24.26
N VAL A 6 -10.10 -3.29 -23.54
CA VAL A 6 -8.89 -2.47 -23.49
C VAL A 6 -8.33 -2.52 -22.08
N PRO A 7 -7.16 -3.14 -21.87
CA PRO A 7 -6.47 -3.10 -20.59
C PRO A 7 -5.88 -1.71 -20.37
N VAL A 8 -5.97 -1.22 -19.13
CA VAL A 8 -5.43 0.05 -18.68
C VAL A 8 -4.57 -0.24 -17.46
N ASP A 9 -3.29 0.10 -17.54
CA ASP A 9 -2.31 -0.26 -16.52
C ASP A 9 -1.73 0.96 -15.79
N HIS A 10 -1.46 0.75 -14.51
CA HIS A 10 -0.65 1.63 -13.68
C HIS A 10 -0.03 0.88 -12.47
N ILE A 11 -0.75 -0.06 -11.84
CA ILE A 11 -0.25 -1.01 -10.79
C ILE A 11 -1.10 -2.30 -10.79
N THR A 12 -2.41 -2.15 -11.02
CA THR A 12 -3.38 -3.22 -11.22
C THR A 12 -3.98 -3.01 -12.61
N VAL A 13 -4.04 -4.07 -13.43
CA VAL A 13 -4.68 -4.00 -14.75
C VAL A 13 -6.18 -3.81 -14.55
N HIS A 14 -6.68 -2.64 -14.93
CA HIS A 14 -8.10 -2.37 -15.03
C HIS A 14 -8.55 -2.62 -16.46
N VAL A 15 -9.72 -3.23 -16.63
CA VAL A 15 -10.22 -3.60 -17.94
C VAL A 15 -11.45 -2.79 -18.26
N VAL A 16 -11.43 -2.09 -19.39
CA VAL A 16 -12.57 -1.31 -19.88
C VAL A 16 -13.14 -2.01 -21.11
N THR A 17 -14.44 -2.28 -21.11
CA THR A 17 -15.16 -2.80 -22.26
C THR A 17 -15.71 -1.65 -23.09
N VAL A 18 -15.40 -1.63 -24.38
CA VAL A 18 -15.78 -0.54 -25.29
C VAL A 18 -16.37 -1.14 -26.56
N SER A 19 -17.50 -0.60 -27.02
CA SER A 19 -18.02 -0.91 -28.36
C SER A 19 -17.54 0.16 -29.34
N ALA A 20 -16.80 -0.26 -30.36
CA ALA A 20 -16.24 0.63 -31.37
C ALA A 20 -16.19 -0.06 -32.74
N ALA A 21 -16.01 0.72 -33.80
CA ALA A 21 -15.90 0.18 -35.15
C ALA A 21 -14.52 -0.41 -35.46
N THR A 22 -13.46 0.07 -34.80
CA THR A 22 -12.07 -0.40 -34.96
C THR A 22 -11.35 -0.47 -33.61
N PRO A 23 -10.23 -1.21 -33.52
CA PRO A 23 -9.39 -1.25 -32.31
C PRO A 23 -8.88 0.13 -31.88
N GLU A 24 -8.45 0.98 -32.82
CA GLU A 24 -7.93 2.31 -32.52
C GLU A 24 -9.03 3.23 -31.96
N ALA A 25 -10.25 3.09 -32.48
CA ALA A 25 -11.41 3.80 -31.94
C ALA A 25 -11.79 3.30 -30.54
N ALA A 26 -11.63 2.01 -30.25
CA ALA A 26 -11.82 1.45 -28.91
C ALA A 26 -10.76 1.98 -27.93
N GLN A 27 -9.48 2.03 -28.32
CA GLN A 27 -8.41 2.59 -27.52
C GLN A 27 -8.63 4.08 -27.22
N ALA A 28 -8.97 4.87 -28.25
CA ALA A 28 -9.25 6.28 -28.08
C ALA A 28 -10.41 6.51 -27.11
N GLU A 29 -11.47 5.69 -27.19
CA GLU A 29 -12.61 5.79 -26.29
C GLU A 29 -12.29 5.33 -24.86
N ALA A 30 -11.55 4.24 -24.69
CA ALA A 30 -11.04 3.82 -23.40
C ALA A 30 -10.18 4.92 -22.76
N GLY A 31 -9.31 5.57 -23.54
CA GLY A 31 -8.51 6.71 -23.09
C GLY A 31 -9.35 7.91 -22.64
N ARG A 32 -10.46 8.21 -23.34
CA ARG A 32 -11.40 9.25 -22.90
C ARG A 32 -12.08 8.90 -21.59
N LEU A 33 -12.57 7.67 -21.44
CA LEU A 33 -13.22 7.19 -20.21
C LEU A 33 -12.26 7.25 -19.03
N VAL A 34 -11.04 6.76 -19.20
CA VAL A 34 -10.00 6.81 -18.16
C VAL A 34 -9.66 8.26 -17.83
N ALA A 35 -9.40 9.13 -18.81
CA ALA A 35 -9.06 10.52 -18.54
C ALA A 35 -10.16 11.31 -17.82
N ALA A 36 -11.43 11.00 -18.11
CA ALA A 36 -12.58 11.59 -17.45
C ALA A 36 -12.72 11.12 -15.99
N ASP A 37 -12.49 9.83 -15.75
CA ASP A 37 -12.77 9.19 -14.45
C ASP A 37 -11.54 9.16 -13.50
N TRP A 38 -10.34 9.28 -14.07
CA TRP A 38 -9.06 9.21 -13.34
C TRP A 38 -8.91 10.34 -12.33
N LYS A 39 -9.29 11.57 -12.71
CA LYS A 39 -9.24 12.73 -11.81
C LYS A 39 -10.25 12.65 -10.67
N THR A 40 -11.34 11.91 -10.86
CA THR A 40 -12.44 11.80 -9.88
C THR A 40 -12.25 10.65 -8.90
N HIS A 41 -11.64 9.53 -9.32
CA HIS A 41 -11.60 8.31 -8.50
C HIS A 41 -10.21 7.87 -8.04
N PHE A 42 -9.12 8.39 -8.62
CA PHE A 42 -7.77 7.88 -8.35
C PHE A 42 -6.75 8.98 -8.05
N HIS A 43 -6.22 9.00 -6.82
CA HIS A 43 -5.13 9.90 -6.40
C HIS A 43 -3.77 9.32 -6.79
N HIS A 44 -3.48 9.20 -8.08
CA HIS A 44 -2.21 8.70 -8.58
C HIS A 44 -1.37 9.81 -9.22
N THR A 45 -0.05 9.72 -9.05
CA THR A 45 0.93 10.73 -9.50
C THR A 45 1.56 10.42 -10.86
N VAL A 46 1.14 9.33 -11.51
CA VAL A 46 1.67 8.89 -12.81
C VAL A 46 0.49 8.67 -13.73
N ASP A 47 0.69 8.94 -15.01
CA ASP A 47 -0.34 8.83 -16.03
C ASP A 47 -0.66 7.36 -16.34
N PRO A 48 -1.95 7.02 -16.52
CA PRO A 48 -2.36 5.66 -16.88
C PRO A 48 -1.93 5.32 -18.31
N VAL A 49 -1.54 4.07 -18.53
CA VAL A 49 -1.18 3.56 -19.86
C VAL A 49 -2.36 2.79 -20.42
N VAL A 50 -2.87 3.22 -21.57
CA VAL A 50 -3.91 2.50 -22.32
C VAL A 50 -3.23 1.46 -23.23
N GLY A 51 -3.57 0.19 -23.03
CA GLY A 51 -3.02 -0.92 -23.81
C GLY A 51 -3.75 -1.17 -25.13
N ASP A 52 -3.39 -2.27 -25.78
CA ASP A 52 -3.97 -2.68 -27.06
C ASP A 52 -5.44 -3.10 -26.91
N ALA A 53 -6.29 -2.70 -27.88
CA ALA A 53 -7.67 -3.13 -27.90
C ALA A 53 -7.75 -4.56 -28.43
N LEU A 54 -8.25 -5.46 -27.58
CA LEU A 54 -8.35 -6.88 -27.87
C LEU A 54 -9.80 -7.26 -28.09
N THR A 55 -10.05 -8.16 -29.02
CA THR A 55 -11.34 -8.84 -29.09
C THR A 55 -11.52 -9.76 -27.88
N GLN A 56 -12.74 -10.22 -27.65
CA GLN A 56 -13.04 -11.11 -26.54
C GLN A 56 -12.29 -12.46 -26.63
N ASP A 57 -12.09 -12.97 -27.84
CA ASP A 57 -11.35 -14.22 -28.07
C ASP A 57 -9.83 -14.04 -27.84
N GLU A 58 -9.27 -12.90 -28.25
CA GLU A 58 -7.86 -12.55 -28.01
C GLU A 58 -7.59 -12.35 -26.51
N TRP A 59 -8.49 -11.67 -25.80
CA TRP A 59 -8.41 -11.53 -24.35
C TRP A 59 -8.45 -12.89 -23.64
N ALA A 60 -9.36 -13.77 -24.04
CA ALA A 60 -9.46 -15.12 -23.47
C ALA A 60 -8.19 -15.95 -23.74
N ALA A 61 -7.57 -15.82 -24.91
CA ALA A 61 -6.30 -16.47 -25.22
C ALA A 61 -5.17 -15.95 -24.32
N GLN A 62 -5.11 -14.63 -24.11
CA GLN A 62 -4.11 -14.01 -23.24
C GLN A 62 -4.29 -14.40 -21.76
N GLU A 63 -5.52 -14.47 -21.27
CA GLU A 63 -5.82 -14.97 -19.92
C GLU A 63 -5.40 -16.44 -19.75
N ALA A 64 -5.62 -17.28 -20.76
CA ALA A 64 -5.20 -18.67 -20.75
C ALA A 64 -3.67 -18.81 -20.70
N GLU A 65 -2.93 -17.99 -21.46
CA GLU A 65 -1.48 -17.95 -21.41
C GLU A 65 -0.96 -17.53 -20.03
N TRP A 66 -1.54 -16.48 -19.45
CA TRP A 66 -1.22 -16.04 -18.08
C TRP A 66 -1.53 -17.10 -17.04
N ALA A 67 -2.67 -17.80 -17.16
CA ALA A 67 -3.02 -18.91 -16.28
C ALA A 67 -2.03 -20.08 -16.39
N ALA A 68 -1.59 -20.41 -17.61
CA ALA A 68 -0.58 -21.44 -17.84
C ALA A 68 0.79 -21.04 -17.28
N MET A 69 1.17 -19.76 -17.39
CA MET A 69 2.40 -19.22 -16.82
C MET A 69 2.37 -19.25 -15.28
N LYS A 70 1.25 -18.84 -14.66
CA LYS A 70 1.05 -18.95 -13.20
C LYS A 70 1.14 -20.39 -12.73
N THR A 71 0.47 -21.31 -13.42
CA THR A 71 0.53 -22.75 -13.11
C THR A 71 1.95 -23.30 -13.22
N THR A 72 2.71 -22.85 -14.23
CA THR A 72 4.11 -23.25 -14.41
C THR A 72 5.02 -22.68 -13.32
N ALA A 73 4.79 -21.43 -12.91
CA ALA A 73 5.50 -20.80 -11.79
C ALA A 73 5.22 -21.53 -10.47
N GLU A 74 3.95 -21.81 -10.18
CA GLU A 74 3.55 -22.58 -8.99
C GLU A 74 4.13 -24.00 -8.98
N ARG A 75 4.18 -24.67 -10.15
CA ARG A 75 4.82 -25.99 -10.27
C ARG A 75 6.31 -25.91 -9.97
N ARG A 76 7.01 -24.91 -10.50
CA ARG A 76 8.44 -24.67 -10.22
C ARG A 76 8.70 -24.38 -8.75
N GLU A 77 7.84 -23.58 -8.10
CA GLU A 77 7.97 -23.32 -6.66
C GLU A 77 7.83 -24.60 -5.83
N ARG A 78 6.88 -25.48 -6.18
CA ARG A 78 6.71 -26.78 -5.51
C ARG A 78 7.89 -27.73 -5.73
N GLU A 79 8.50 -27.72 -6.91
CA GLU A 79 9.69 -28.52 -7.22
C GLU A 79 10.95 -28.01 -6.50
N VAL A 80 11.09 -26.69 -6.33
CA VAL A 80 12.24 -26.06 -5.66
C VAL A 80 12.12 -26.09 -4.13
N HIS A 81 10.91 -26.25 -3.57
CA HIS A 81 10.68 -26.32 -2.12
C HIS A 81 10.01 -27.64 -1.69
N PRO A 82 10.74 -28.77 -1.65
CA PRO A 82 10.25 -29.96 -0.95
C PRO A 82 10.08 -29.59 0.52
N THR A 83 8.86 -29.69 1.04
CA THR A 83 8.39 -29.48 2.43
C THR A 83 9.48 -29.54 3.50
N SER A 84 10.32 -28.52 3.56
CA SER A 84 11.38 -28.38 4.53
C SER A 84 10.91 -27.30 5.49
N PRO A 85 10.98 -27.53 6.82
CA PRO A 85 10.61 -26.50 7.78
C PRO A 85 11.40 -25.23 7.47
N PRO A 86 10.78 -24.02 7.58
CA PRO A 86 11.42 -22.79 7.14
C PRO A 86 12.73 -22.61 7.90
N THR A 87 13.85 -22.83 7.21
CA THR A 87 15.14 -22.45 7.75
C THR A 87 15.19 -20.93 7.76
N ARG A 88 15.35 -20.38 8.97
CA ARG A 88 15.44 -18.94 9.22
C ARG A 88 16.58 -18.37 8.38
N GLN A 89 16.28 -17.84 7.20
CA GLN A 89 17.30 -17.24 6.36
C GLN A 89 17.98 -16.09 7.12
N PRO A 90 19.33 -16.04 7.15
CA PRO A 90 20.04 -14.89 7.68
C PRO A 90 19.79 -13.71 6.75
N ARG A 91 19.07 -12.70 7.25
CA ARG A 91 18.76 -11.48 6.50
C ARG A 91 20.07 -10.82 6.08
N ARG A 92 20.26 -10.64 4.76
CA ARG A 92 21.33 -9.79 4.20
C ARG A 92 21.23 -8.41 4.84
N ASN A 93 22.28 -8.01 5.54
CA ASN A 93 22.43 -6.71 6.15
C ASN A 93 22.81 -5.70 5.06
N VAL A 94 21.83 -5.21 4.31
CA VAL A 94 22.00 -3.96 3.55
C VAL A 94 21.84 -2.83 4.57
N PRO A 95 22.76 -1.84 4.66
CA PRO A 95 22.61 -0.74 5.60
C PRO A 95 21.43 0.14 5.16
N SER A 96 20.22 -0.20 5.60
CA SER A 96 19.07 0.66 5.42
C SER A 96 19.27 1.92 6.25
N LEU A 97 19.02 3.08 5.65
CA LEU A 97 18.63 4.26 6.42
C LEU A 97 17.41 3.84 7.23
N LYS A 98 17.61 3.49 8.50
CA LYS A 98 16.55 2.95 9.34
C LYS A 98 15.53 4.06 9.52
N TYR A 99 14.40 3.97 8.83
CA TYR A 99 13.25 4.82 9.12
C TYR A 99 12.91 4.67 10.60
N ARG A 100 12.86 5.79 11.31
CA ARG A 100 12.53 5.84 12.73
C ARG A 100 11.32 6.72 12.90
N ALA A 101 10.36 6.20 13.65
CA ALA A 101 9.22 6.94 14.15
C ALA A 101 9.27 6.93 15.68
N PRO A 102 10.00 7.84 16.35
CA PRO A 102 9.89 8.02 17.79
C PRO A 102 8.46 8.42 18.18
N ARG A 103 8.00 7.94 19.34
CA ARG A 103 6.74 8.37 19.94
C ARG A 103 7.06 9.38 21.04
N THR A 104 6.39 10.52 21.01
CA THR A 104 6.41 11.54 22.07
C THR A 104 5.03 11.62 22.71
N ASP A 105 4.99 11.76 24.02
CA ASP A 105 3.77 11.95 24.79
C ASP A 105 3.67 13.43 25.15
N HIS A 106 2.46 14.00 25.13
CA HIS A 106 2.25 15.44 25.26
C HIS A 106 1.17 15.76 26.30
N HIS A 107 1.32 16.91 26.94
CA HIS A 107 0.35 17.51 27.85
C HIS A 107 -0.75 18.28 27.09
N ALA A 108 -1.75 18.79 27.81
CA ALA A 108 -2.88 19.51 27.20
C ALA A 108 -2.51 20.89 26.63
N ASP A 109 -1.40 21.46 27.09
CA ASP A 109 -0.79 22.71 26.61
C ASP A 109 0.21 22.48 25.46
N ASP A 110 0.15 21.31 24.82
CA ASP A 110 1.08 20.83 23.78
C ASP A 110 2.55 20.73 24.24
N SER A 111 2.83 20.84 25.53
CA SER A 111 4.19 20.62 26.04
C SER A 111 4.55 19.13 26.04
N GLU A 112 5.78 18.80 25.65
CA GLU A 112 6.26 17.42 25.63
C GLU A 112 6.39 16.88 27.06
N CYS A 113 5.74 15.75 27.31
CA CYS A 113 5.88 15.01 28.55
C CYS A 113 7.19 14.21 28.51
N PRO A 114 8.10 14.40 29.48
CA PRO A 114 9.36 13.66 29.55
C PRO A 114 9.15 12.14 29.47
N PRO A 115 9.97 11.39 28.72
CA PRO A 115 9.83 9.94 28.61
C PRO A 115 10.09 9.21 29.94
N THR A 116 10.68 9.89 30.92
CA THR A 116 10.86 9.42 32.30
C THR A 116 9.55 9.42 33.09
N HIS A 117 8.55 10.21 32.70
CA HIS A 117 7.24 10.24 33.34
C HIS A 117 6.45 8.99 32.96
N LYS A 118 6.25 8.12 33.95
CA LYS A 118 5.38 6.96 33.78
C LYS A 118 3.92 7.40 33.90
N HIS A 119 3.10 6.85 33.02
CA HIS A 119 1.65 7.04 33.05
C HIS A 119 0.99 5.69 33.21
N THR A 120 -0.18 5.67 33.84
CA THR A 120 -1.06 4.50 33.79
C THR A 120 -1.55 4.29 32.35
N SER A 121 -2.15 3.12 32.10
CA SER A 121 -2.82 2.82 30.82
C SER A 121 -3.88 3.89 30.45
N SER A 122 -4.55 4.46 31.46
CA SER A 122 -5.52 5.55 31.32
C SER A 122 -4.92 6.96 31.16
N GLY A 123 -3.59 7.09 31.09
CA GLY A 123 -2.92 8.38 30.92
C GLY A 123 -2.73 9.19 32.21
N ARG A 124 -3.14 8.65 33.37
CA ARG A 124 -2.90 9.32 34.66
C ARG A 124 -1.40 9.32 34.98
N PRO A 125 -0.87 10.47 35.43
CA PRO A 125 0.54 10.59 35.79
C PRO A 125 0.84 9.77 37.05
N LEU A 126 1.97 9.07 37.06
CA LEU A 126 2.51 8.39 38.24
C LEU A 126 3.61 9.22 38.93
N THR A 127 3.89 10.40 38.41
CA THR A 127 4.89 11.34 38.91
C THR A 127 4.18 12.57 39.46
N GLU A 128 4.50 12.95 40.69
CA GLU A 128 3.96 14.17 41.31
C GLU A 128 4.37 15.41 40.49
N GLY A 129 3.42 16.32 40.26
CA GLY A 129 3.64 17.54 39.46
C GLY A 129 3.50 17.38 37.94
N CYS A 130 3.28 16.16 37.43
CA CYS A 130 2.95 15.95 36.02
C CYS A 130 1.43 16.10 35.82
N PRO A 131 0.93 16.92 34.87
CA PRO A 131 -0.51 17.07 34.62
C PRO A 131 -1.12 15.85 33.92
N GLY A 132 -0.30 14.89 33.51
CA GLY A 132 -0.72 13.69 32.78
C GLY A 132 -0.66 13.88 31.28
N ARG A 133 -0.75 12.76 30.56
CA ARG A 133 -0.69 12.75 29.09
C ARG A 133 -2.08 13.05 28.51
N ALA A 134 -2.18 14.09 27.70
CA ALA A 134 -3.38 14.39 26.92
C ALA A 134 -3.41 13.59 25.61
N TYR A 135 -2.28 13.54 24.90
CA TYR A 135 -2.16 12.78 23.65
C TYR A 135 -0.73 12.25 23.43
N SER A 136 -0.60 11.32 22.48
CA SER A 136 0.66 10.83 21.97
C SER A 136 0.77 11.21 20.50
N THR A 137 2.00 11.49 20.04
CA THR A 137 2.33 11.66 18.63
C THR A 137 3.47 10.74 18.25
N ALA A 138 3.53 10.37 16.97
CA ALA A 138 4.72 9.75 16.40
C ALA A 138 4.97 10.34 15.01
N GLU A 139 6.22 10.69 14.75
CA GLU A 139 6.66 11.28 13.49
C GLU A 139 7.81 10.46 12.92
N CYS A 140 7.67 10.02 11.68
CA CYS A 140 8.67 9.24 10.98
C CYS A 140 9.61 10.15 10.20
N THR A 141 10.87 9.73 10.05
CA THR A 141 11.86 10.41 9.20
C THR A 141 11.45 10.48 7.71
N CYS A 142 10.42 9.74 7.28
CA CYS A 142 9.84 9.85 5.94
C CYS A 142 8.73 10.92 5.82
N GLY A 143 8.43 11.67 6.87
CA GLY A 143 7.37 12.69 6.90
C GLY A 143 5.98 12.19 7.28
N TRP A 144 5.83 10.90 7.61
CA TRP A 144 4.57 10.37 8.15
C TRP A 144 4.39 10.80 9.61
N ALA A 145 3.17 11.17 9.99
CA ALA A 145 2.84 11.53 11.37
C ALA A 145 1.49 10.96 11.80
N THR A 146 1.34 10.67 13.09
CA THR A 146 0.05 10.32 13.70
C THR A 146 -0.07 10.94 15.09
N ARG A 147 -1.28 11.36 15.47
CA ARG A 147 -1.60 11.95 16.77
C ARG A 147 -2.89 11.32 17.29
N SER A 148 -2.91 10.89 18.55
CA SER A 148 -4.12 10.38 19.20
C SER A 148 -4.02 10.47 20.72
N THR A 149 -5.17 10.63 21.40
CA THR A 149 -5.28 10.52 22.87
C THR A 149 -4.92 9.11 23.37
N THR A 150 -5.11 8.11 22.51
CA THR A 150 -4.87 6.70 22.83
C THR A 150 -3.46 6.29 22.43
N LYS A 151 -2.61 6.05 23.42
CA LYS A 151 -1.22 5.59 23.22
C LYS A 151 -1.12 4.31 22.38
N SER A 152 -2.00 3.32 22.62
CA SER A 152 -1.96 2.04 21.88
C SER A 152 -2.23 2.23 20.39
N TYR A 153 -3.14 3.14 20.03
CA TYR A 153 -3.42 3.47 18.63
C TYR A 153 -2.19 4.06 17.93
N VAL A 154 -1.48 4.98 18.59
CA VAL A 154 -0.23 5.57 18.07
C VAL A 154 0.85 4.49 17.94
N ASP A 155 1.02 3.62 18.94
CA ASP A 155 2.01 2.54 18.91
C ASP A 155 1.73 1.53 17.78
N GLU A 156 0.47 1.12 17.57
CA GLU A 156 0.10 0.19 16.49
C GLU A 156 0.21 0.84 15.11
N SER A 157 -0.24 2.10 14.96
CA SER A 157 -0.08 2.84 13.71
C SER A 157 1.40 3.02 13.35
N ARG A 158 2.23 3.34 14.33
CA ARG A 158 3.70 3.42 14.19
C ARG A 158 4.32 2.10 13.77
N LYS A 159 3.92 0.97 14.38
CA LYS A 159 4.41 -0.36 14.01
C LYS A 159 4.03 -0.73 12.57
N ARG A 160 2.76 -0.50 12.20
CA ARG A 160 2.24 -0.78 10.85
C ARG A 160 3.00 0.03 9.80
N HIS A 161 3.15 1.34 10.04
CA HIS A 161 3.91 2.21 9.15
C HIS A 161 5.39 1.78 9.02
N LEU A 162 6.07 1.47 10.12
CA LEU A 162 7.44 0.94 10.06
C LEU A 162 7.54 -0.42 9.35
N GLY A 163 6.44 -1.16 9.25
CA GLY A 163 6.33 -2.38 8.45
C GLY A 163 6.29 -2.12 6.95
N GLU A 164 5.77 -0.97 6.50
CA GLU A 164 5.75 -0.55 5.08
C GLU A 164 7.15 -0.23 4.55
N HIS A 165 8.09 0.10 5.45
CA HIS A 165 9.49 0.41 5.12
C HIS A 165 10.42 -0.82 5.05
N ARG A 166 9.88 -2.04 5.20
CA ARG A 166 10.65 -3.24 5.50
C ARG A 166 10.56 -4.32 4.42
#